data_AF-A0A250DHU3-F1
#
_entry.id   AF-A0A250DHU3-F1
#
_cell.length_a   1.000
_cell.length_b   1.000
_cell.length_c   1.000
_cell.angle_alpha   90.00
_cell.angle_beta   90.00
_cell.angle_gamma   90.00
#
_symmetry.space_group_name_H-M   'P 1'
#
loop_
_entity.id
_entity.type
_entity.pdbx_description
1 polymer ?
#
loop_
_entity_poly.entity_id
_entity_poly.type
_entity_poly.pdbx_seq_one_letter_code
_entity_poly.pdbx_strand_id
1 'polypeptide(L)'
;MYCEVFRYRFQGQELPTKEAVKHTRRLGELLYVERIHDPRPGRSLMLAMLLADDRESYIIPALDRALMLEVRDGFFIDGMEVHPRGRGSKNIKSDDYPQRWFCRPAPRPGATDPKGARVEARRHAESIATALQRWPGRRGEFRPTD
;
A
#
# COMPACT_ATOMS: atom_id res chain seq x y z
N MET A 1 -13.13 -8.44 1.85
CA MET A 1 -12.83 -9.53 2.79
C MET A 1 -12.03 -8.97 3.95
N TYR A 2 -12.34 -9.30 5.21
CA TYR A 2 -11.51 -8.83 6.34
C TYR A 2 -10.24 -9.67 6.47
N CYS A 3 -9.09 -9.01 6.48
CA CYS A 3 -7.77 -9.66 6.46
C CYS A 3 -6.82 -9.02 7.45
N GLU A 4 -5.89 -9.83 7.94
CA GLU A 4 -4.59 -9.31 8.35
C GLU A 4 -3.61 -9.33 7.19
N VAL A 5 -2.84 -8.26 7.07
CA VAL A 5 -1.88 -8.01 6.00
C VAL A 5 -0.52 -7.71 6.61
N PHE A 6 0.51 -8.34 6.05
CA PHE A 6 1.91 -8.13 6.38
C PHE A 6 2.64 -7.67 5.12
N ARG A 7 3.38 -6.57 5.21
CA ARG A 7 4.21 -6.06 4.11
C ARG A 7 5.60 -6.65 4.23
N TYR A 8 6.11 -7.17 3.11
CA TYR A 8 7.47 -7.71 3.01
C TYR A 8 8.47 -6.68 2.52
N ARG A 9 7.99 -5.52 2.06
CA ARG A 9 8.82 -4.43 1.55
C ARG A 9 8.48 -3.10 2.18
N PHE A 10 9.47 -2.21 2.24
CA PHE A 10 9.30 -0.80 2.57
C PHE A 10 10.05 0.00 1.50
N GLN A 11 9.33 0.89 0.80
CA GLN A 11 9.88 1.66 -0.34
C GLN A 11 10.61 0.78 -1.38
N GLY A 12 10.03 -0.36 -1.72
CA GLY A 12 10.60 -1.26 -2.73
C GLY A 12 11.64 -2.24 -2.20
N GLN A 13 12.25 -1.95 -1.04
CA GLN A 13 13.30 -2.76 -0.44
C GLN A 13 12.70 -3.85 0.44
N GLU A 14 13.25 -5.05 0.35
CA GLU A 14 12.84 -6.17 1.20
C GLU A 14 13.20 -5.92 2.66
N LEU A 15 12.28 -6.27 3.56
CA LEU A 15 12.54 -6.17 4.98
C LEU A 15 13.55 -7.24 5.39
N PRO A 16 14.55 -6.89 6.23
CA PRO A 16 15.72 -7.73 6.45
C PRO A 16 15.43 -8.99 7.28
N THR A 17 14.32 -9.02 8.03
CA THR A 17 14.00 -10.12 8.96
C THR A 17 12.50 -10.41 8.99
N LYS A 18 12.15 -11.63 9.42
CA LYS A 18 10.74 -12.02 9.65
C LYS A 18 10.11 -11.21 10.78
N GLU A 19 10.89 -10.81 11.76
CA GLU A 19 10.48 -9.97 12.88
C GLU A 19 10.06 -8.59 12.38
N ALA A 20 10.84 -7.99 11.47
CA ALA A 20 10.47 -6.72 10.84
C ALA A 20 9.13 -6.83 10.09
N VAL A 21 8.90 -7.93 9.37
CA VAL A 21 7.62 -8.20 8.70
C VAL A 21 6.46 -8.26 9.70
N LYS A 22 6.62 -8.93 10.86
CA LYS A 22 5.56 -9.01 11.89
C LYS A 22 5.13 -7.62 12.39
N HIS A 23 6.06 -6.66 12.50
CA HIS A 23 5.75 -5.29 12.91
C HIS A 23 4.92 -4.51 11.88
N THR A 24 4.89 -4.96 10.62
CA THR A 24 4.06 -4.36 9.58
C THR A 24 2.60 -4.81 9.63
N ARG A 25 2.24 -5.73 10.52
CA ARG A 25 0.89 -6.30 10.62
C ARG A 25 -0.18 -5.20 10.67
N ARG A 26 -1.15 -5.27 9.77
CA ARG A 26 -2.35 -4.42 9.74
C ARG A 26 -3.59 -5.27 9.55
N LEU A 27 -4.73 -4.82 10.08
CA LEU A 27 -6.03 -5.48 9.94
C LEU A 27 -6.97 -4.53 9.22
N GLY A 28 -7.77 -5.04 8.28
CA GLY A 28 -8.77 -4.22 7.60
C GLY A 28 -9.56 -4.98 6.54
N GLU A 29 -10.42 -4.25 5.85
CA GLU A 29 -11.19 -4.75 4.71
C GLU A 29 -10.31 -4.72 3.46
N LEU A 30 -9.86 -5.90 3.03
CA LEU A 30 -9.16 -6.07 1.77
C LEU A 30 -10.15 -6.08 0.61
N LEU A 31 -9.90 -5.19 -0.36
CA LEU A 31 -10.52 -5.19 -1.68
C LEU A 31 -9.47 -5.53 -2.74
N TYR A 32 -9.85 -6.41 -3.66
CA TYR A 32 -9.08 -6.76 -4.86
C TYR A 32 -10.02 -6.65 -6.05
N VAL A 33 -9.83 -5.62 -6.88
CA VAL A 33 -10.81 -5.22 -7.91
C VAL A 33 -10.12 -4.91 -9.22
N GLU A 34 -10.83 -5.09 -10.33
CA GLU A 34 -10.37 -4.62 -11.63
C GLU A 34 -10.39 -3.09 -11.67
N ARG A 35 -9.25 -2.47 -11.95
CA ARG A 35 -9.14 -1.02 -12.21
C ARG A 35 -9.35 -0.71 -13.68
N ILE A 36 -8.74 -1.52 -14.55
CA ILE A 36 -8.90 -1.45 -16.00
C ILE A 36 -9.17 -2.86 -16.48
N HIS A 37 -10.34 -3.04 -17.07
CA HIS A 37 -10.73 -4.31 -17.68
C HIS A 37 -10.01 -4.51 -19.02
N ASP A 38 -9.44 -5.69 -19.25
CA ASP A 38 -9.00 -6.16 -20.56
C ASP A 38 -9.70 -7.50 -20.81
N PRO A 39 -10.38 -7.68 -21.96
CA PRO A 39 -11.11 -8.92 -22.25
C PRO A 39 -10.19 -10.15 -22.39
N ARG A 40 -8.88 -9.95 -22.54
CA ARG A 40 -7.90 -11.05 -22.60
C ARG A 40 -7.59 -11.52 -21.18
N PRO A 41 -7.68 -12.84 -20.90
CA PRO A 41 -7.41 -13.39 -19.57
C PRO A 41 -6.06 -12.93 -19.00
N GLY A 42 -6.07 -12.48 -17.75
CA GLY A 42 -4.86 -12.08 -17.01
C GLY A 42 -4.26 -10.73 -17.43
N ARG A 43 -4.92 -9.95 -18.29
CA ARG A 43 -4.44 -8.62 -18.71
C ARG A 43 -5.17 -7.45 -18.06
N SER A 44 -6.30 -7.71 -17.38
CA SER A 44 -6.93 -6.71 -16.53
C SER A 44 -5.92 -6.18 -15.51
N LEU A 45 -5.89 -4.87 -15.34
CA LEU A 45 -5.07 -4.25 -14.30
C LEU A 45 -5.86 -4.25 -13.01
N MET A 46 -5.37 -4.99 -12.03
CA MET A 46 -6.00 -5.10 -10.72
C MET A 46 -5.46 -4.05 -9.75
N LEU A 47 -6.30 -3.65 -8.81
CA LEU A 47 -5.96 -2.80 -7.68
C LEU A 47 -6.21 -3.56 -6.38
N ALA A 48 -5.25 -3.54 -5.47
CA ALA A 48 -5.40 -4.07 -4.11
C ALA A 48 -5.40 -2.93 -3.09
N MET A 49 -6.40 -2.93 -2.20
CA MET A 49 -6.58 -1.90 -1.18
C MET A 49 -6.90 -2.55 0.16
N LEU A 50 -6.29 -2.06 1.24
CA LEU A 50 -6.67 -2.43 2.60
C LEU A 50 -7.31 -1.21 3.27
N LEU A 51 -8.60 -1.31 3.55
CA LEU A 51 -9.42 -0.22 4.04
C LEU A 51 -9.75 -0.39 5.52
N ALA A 52 -9.94 0.74 6.21
CA ALA A 52 -10.45 0.78 7.57
C ALA A 52 -11.93 0.38 7.60
N ASP A 53 -12.52 0.30 8.80
CA ASP A 53 -13.92 -0.08 8.97
C ASP A 53 -14.92 0.86 8.31
N ASP A 54 -14.51 2.11 8.06
CA ASP A 54 -15.30 3.09 7.29
C ASP A 54 -15.37 2.77 5.78
N ARG A 55 -14.55 1.82 5.30
CA ARG A 55 -14.42 1.42 3.88
C ARG A 55 -14.03 2.56 2.94
N GLU A 56 -13.46 3.63 3.49
CA GLU A 56 -13.03 4.81 2.73
C GLU A 56 -11.54 5.09 2.99
N SER A 57 -11.11 4.94 4.23
CA SER A 57 -9.75 5.25 4.66
C SER A 57 -8.80 4.10 4.36
N TYR A 58 -7.72 4.38 3.63
CA TYR A 58 -6.64 3.43 3.40
C TYR A 58 -5.82 3.22 4.68
N ILE A 59 -5.64 1.96 5.10
CA ILE A 59 -4.77 1.58 6.22
C ILE A 59 -3.31 1.54 5.78
N ILE A 60 -3.09 1.05 4.56
CA ILE A 60 -1.80 1.05 3.87
C ILE A 60 -2.02 1.55 2.44
N PRO A 61 -1.01 2.17 1.81
CA PRO A 61 -1.10 2.62 0.42
C PRO A 61 -1.52 1.48 -0.53
N ALA A 62 -2.35 1.78 -1.53
CA ALA A 62 -2.85 0.78 -2.47
C ALA A 62 -1.74 0.25 -3.41
N LEU A 63 -1.93 -0.98 -3.90
CA LEU A 63 -1.08 -1.56 -4.94
C LEU A 63 -1.78 -1.50 -6.30
N ASP A 64 -1.18 -0.79 -7.25
CA ASP A 64 -1.56 -0.88 -8.66
C ASP A 64 -0.92 -2.11 -9.32
N ARG A 65 -1.53 -2.57 -10.43
CA ARG A 65 -1.09 -3.77 -11.18
C ARG A 65 -0.95 -5.00 -10.27
N ALA A 66 -1.88 -5.15 -9.36
CA ALA A 66 -1.80 -6.14 -8.30
C ALA A 66 -1.98 -7.58 -8.84
N LEU A 67 -1.14 -8.51 -8.44
CA LEU A 67 -1.21 -9.91 -8.83
C LEU A 67 -1.35 -10.77 -7.58
N MET A 68 -2.42 -11.56 -7.52
CA MET A 68 -2.71 -12.45 -6.41
C MET A 68 -2.15 -13.85 -6.67
N LEU A 69 -1.48 -14.42 -5.68
CA LEU A 69 -1.03 -15.81 -5.67
C LEU A 69 -1.55 -16.50 -4.40
N GLU A 70 -2.45 -17.45 -4.56
CA GLU A 70 -2.98 -18.23 -3.44
C GLU A 70 -1.93 -19.19 -2.88
N VAL A 71 -1.91 -19.33 -1.56
CA VAL A 71 -1.05 -20.27 -0.83
C VAL A 71 -1.83 -20.91 0.31
N ARG A 72 -1.21 -21.87 1.00
CA ARG A 72 -1.83 -22.42 2.21
C ARG A 72 -1.98 -21.32 3.25
N ASP A 73 -3.18 -21.22 3.84
CA ASP A 73 -3.54 -20.28 4.92
C ASP A 73 -3.55 -18.78 4.53
N GLY A 74 -3.58 -18.45 3.23
CA GLY A 74 -3.65 -17.07 2.78
C GLY A 74 -3.30 -16.89 1.31
N PHE A 75 -2.85 -15.69 0.95
CA PHE A 75 -2.40 -15.38 -0.41
C PHE A 75 -1.39 -14.24 -0.37
N PHE A 76 -0.51 -14.24 -1.37
CA PHE A 76 0.36 -13.11 -1.63
C PHE A 76 -0.30 -12.16 -2.63
N ILE A 77 -0.04 -10.87 -2.46
CA ILE A 77 -0.33 -9.85 -3.46
C ILE A 77 0.97 -9.12 -3.78
N ASP A 78 1.44 -9.24 -5.01
CA ASP A 78 2.51 -8.42 -5.56
C ASP A 78 1.92 -7.23 -6.30
N GLY A 79 2.58 -6.08 -6.29
CA GLY A 79 2.13 -4.92 -7.06
C GLY A 79 3.02 -3.70 -6.86
N MET A 80 2.57 -2.57 -7.40
CA MET A 80 3.30 -1.30 -7.36
C MET A 80 2.59 -0.29 -6.45
N GLU A 81 3.29 0.16 -5.43
CA GLU A 81 2.85 1.26 -4.58
C GLU A 81 3.34 2.58 -5.19
N VAL A 82 2.41 3.40 -5.67
CA VAL A 82 2.71 4.64 -6.41
C VAL A 82 2.59 5.85 -5.49
N HIS A 83 3.70 6.56 -5.29
CA HIS A 83 3.77 7.79 -4.50
C HIS A 83 3.89 8.99 -5.44
N PRO A 84 2.86 9.83 -5.58
CA PRO A 84 2.96 11.01 -6.42
C PRO A 84 3.93 12.02 -5.79
N ARG A 85 4.99 12.40 -6.51
CA ARG A 85 5.94 13.46 -6.12
C ARG A 85 5.48 14.87 -6.49
N GLY A 86 4.31 14.98 -7.12
CA GLY A 86 3.75 16.23 -7.60
C GLY A 86 3.40 16.19 -9.09
N ARG A 87 2.63 17.19 -9.53
CA ARG A 87 2.18 17.32 -10.91
C ARG A 87 3.11 18.31 -11.62
N GLY A 88 3.96 17.82 -12.52
CA GLY A 88 4.67 18.68 -13.46
C GLY A 88 3.72 19.20 -14.54
N SER A 89 4.12 20.27 -15.24
CA SER A 89 3.33 20.87 -16.33
C SER A 89 3.05 19.93 -17.51
N LYS A 90 3.75 18.79 -17.62
CA LYS A 90 3.54 17.80 -18.69
C LYS A 90 3.52 16.32 -18.24
N ASN A 91 3.96 15.99 -17.02
CA ASN A 91 3.98 14.61 -16.52
C ASN A 91 3.72 14.57 -15.00
N ILE A 92 2.94 13.59 -14.53
CA ILE A 92 2.91 13.22 -13.11
C ILE A 92 4.25 12.52 -12.84
N LYS A 93 5.06 13.09 -11.94
CA LYS A 93 6.25 12.38 -11.44
C LYS A 93 5.79 11.55 -10.25
N SER A 94 5.96 10.23 -10.31
CA SER A 94 5.76 9.33 -9.16
C SER A 94 7.06 8.64 -8.80
N ASP A 95 7.14 8.20 -7.55
CA ASP A 95 8.01 7.11 -7.14
C ASP A 95 7.17 5.84 -7.07
N ASP A 96 7.59 4.81 -7.79
CA ASP A 96 6.88 3.55 -7.85
C ASP A 96 7.70 2.50 -7.11
N TYR A 97 7.13 1.94 -6.05
CA TYR A 97 7.81 0.99 -5.19
C TYR A 97 7.18 -0.40 -5.33
N PRO A 98 7.93 -1.43 -5.78
CA PRO A 98 7.42 -2.78 -5.79
C PRO A 98 7.13 -3.25 -4.36
N GLN A 99 5.97 -3.84 -4.16
CA GLN A 99 5.53 -4.33 -2.86
C GLN A 99 5.09 -5.78 -2.97
N ARG A 100 5.24 -6.49 -1.85
CA ARG A 100 4.66 -7.81 -1.63
C ARG A 100 3.93 -7.80 -0.31
N TRP A 101 2.66 -8.20 -0.33
CA TRP A 101 1.82 -8.37 0.83
C TRP A 101 1.56 -9.85 1.05
N PHE A 102 1.65 -10.33 2.28
CA PHE A 102 0.99 -11.57 2.68
C PHE A 102 -0.31 -11.23 3.37
N CYS A 103 -1.40 -11.82 2.89
CA CYS A 103 -2.74 -11.57 3.37
C CYS A 103 -3.32 -12.87 3.90
N ARG A 104 -3.80 -12.85 5.13
CA ARG A 104 -4.51 -13.97 5.75
C ARG A 104 -5.91 -13.53 6.16
N PRO A 105 -6.97 -14.25 5.75
CA PRO A 105 -8.32 -13.99 6.24
C PRO A 105 -8.34 -13.99 7.78
N ALA A 106 -9.02 -13.00 8.36
CA ALA A 106 -9.12 -12.85 9.80
C ALA A 106 -10.58 -12.64 10.21
N PRO A 107 -10.98 -13.10 11.40
CA PRO A 107 -12.30 -12.77 11.93
C PRO A 107 -12.40 -11.25 12.09
N ARG A 108 -13.51 -10.67 11.61
CA ARG A 108 -13.78 -9.25 11.86
C ARG A 108 -14.07 -9.09 13.35
N PRO A 109 -13.37 -8.20 14.08
CA PRO A 109 -13.73 -7.91 15.45
C PRO A 109 -15.18 -7.40 15.48
N GLY A 110 -15.93 -7.78 16.52
CA GLY A 110 -17.26 -7.21 16.76
C GLY A 110 -17.18 -5.69 16.82
N ALA A 111 -18.30 -5.01 16.52
CA ALA A 111 -18.34 -3.56 16.32
C ALA A 111 -17.56 -2.77 17.40
N THR A 112 -16.38 -2.29 17.03
CA THR A 112 -15.61 -1.29 17.79
C THR A 112 -16.12 0.11 17.46
N ASP A 113 -16.03 1.03 18.43
CA ASP A 113 -16.52 2.41 18.28
C ASP A 113 -15.94 3.07 17.01
N PRO A 114 -16.77 3.37 15.98
CA PRO A 114 -16.31 3.89 14.70
C PRO A 114 -15.64 5.26 14.81
N LYS A 115 -15.87 6.00 15.90
CA LYS A 115 -15.20 7.30 16.14
C LYS A 115 -13.72 7.11 16.48
N GLY A 116 -13.37 6.10 17.29
CA GLY A 116 -11.99 5.82 17.66
C GLY A 116 -11.13 5.42 16.46
N ALA A 117 -11.65 4.53 15.61
CA ALA A 117 -10.96 4.06 14.42
C ALA A 117 -10.65 5.17 13.41
N ARG A 118 -11.60 6.10 13.18
CA ARG A 118 -11.42 7.25 12.28
C ARG A 118 -10.33 8.21 12.77
N VAL A 119 -10.25 8.44 14.08
CA VAL A 119 -9.23 9.31 14.68
C VAL A 119 -7.83 8.71 14.52
N GLU A 120 -7.68 7.40 14.72
CA GLU A 120 -6.39 6.73 14.52
C GLU A 120 -5.97 6.67 13.04
N ALA A 121 -6.90 6.36 12.14
CA ALA A 121 -6.63 6.35 10.69
C ALA A 121 -6.19 7.74 10.20
N ARG A 122 -6.85 8.81 10.68
CA ARG A 122 -6.47 10.19 10.38
C ARG A 122 -5.09 10.53 10.93
N ARG A 123 -4.78 10.19 12.19
CA ARG A 123 -3.44 10.39 12.77
C ARG A 123 -2.35 9.67 11.97
N HIS A 124 -2.65 8.47 11.47
CA HIS A 124 -1.73 7.70 10.65
C HIS A 124 -1.53 8.32 9.26
N ALA A 125 -2.62 8.74 8.60
CA ALA A 125 -2.56 9.46 7.34
C ALA A 125 -1.77 10.77 7.46
N GLU A 126 -1.97 11.52 8.55
CA GLU A 126 -1.22 12.74 8.89
C GLU A 126 0.25 12.42 9.19
N SER A 127 0.55 11.30 9.85
CA SER A 127 1.92 10.83 10.08
C SER A 127 2.63 10.47 8.77
N ILE A 128 1.95 9.78 7.85
CA ILE A 128 2.45 9.49 6.51
C ILE A 128 2.68 10.80 5.74
N ALA A 129 1.70 11.71 5.73
CA ALA A 129 1.81 13.01 5.07
C ALA A 129 2.98 13.85 5.64
N THR A 130 3.17 13.84 6.96
CA THR A 130 4.27 14.53 7.62
C THR A 130 5.63 13.90 7.28
N ALA A 131 5.70 12.56 7.22
CA ALA A 131 6.90 11.86 6.81
C ALA A 131 7.26 12.17 5.35
N LEU A 132 6.26 12.29 4.47
CA LEU A 132 6.43 12.73 3.08
C LEU A 132 6.92 14.18 2.98
N GLN A 133 6.46 15.08 3.87
CA GLN A 133 6.88 16.49 3.89
C GLN A 133 8.29 16.72 4.46
N ARG A 134 8.75 15.89 5.40
CA ARG A 134 10.06 16.05 6.06
C ARG A 134 11.26 15.59 5.21
N TRP A 135 11.04 15.05 4.02
CA TRP A 135 12.13 14.54 3.20
C TRP A 135 12.96 15.69 2.59
N PRO A 136 14.27 15.79 2.88
CA PRO A 136 15.12 16.75 2.20
C PRO A 136 15.30 16.26 0.76
N GLY A 137 14.69 16.96 -0.20
CA GLY A 137 14.99 16.74 -1.61
C GLY A 137 16.50 16.83 -1.80
N ARG A 138 17.15 15.72 -2.20
CA ARG A 138 18.57 15.76 -2.57
C ARG A 138 18.71 16.76 -3.71
N ARG A 139 19.20 17.96 -3.40
CA ARG A 139 19.91 18.81 -4.35
C ARG A 139 21.23 18.11 -4.65
N GLY A 140 21.20 17.18 -5.61
CA GLY A 140 22.41 16.84 -6.33
C GLY A 140 22.66 17.97 -7.33
N GLU A 141 23.60 18.85 -7.02
CA GLU A 141 24.16 19.79 -8.00
C GLU A 141 24.65 18.99 -9.20
N PHE A 142 24.06 19.24 -10.37
CA PHE A 142 24.60 18.78 -11.64
C PHE A 142 25.81 19.66 -11.95
N ARG A 143 27.03 19.12 -11.79
CA ARG A 143 28.25 19.73 -12.33
C ARG A 143 28.45 19.20 -13.75
N PRO A 144 28.42 20.05 -14.80
CA PRO A 144 28.85 19.65 -16.12
C PRO A 144 30.39 19.55 -16.10
N THR A 145 30.92 18.41 -16.54
CA THR A 145 32.34 18.26 -16.86
C THR A 145 32.58 18.70 -18.30
N ASP A 146 33.57 19.58 -18.49
CA ASP A 146 34.17 19.92 -19.78
C ASP A 146 34.81 18.69 -20.47
#